data_AF-A0A673WRG0-F1
#
_entry.id   AF-A0A673WRG0-F1
#
_cell.length_a   1.000
_cell.length_b   1.000
_cell.length_c   1.000
_cell.angle_alpha   90.00
_cell.angle_beta   90.00
_cell.angle_gamma   90.00
#
_symmetry.space_group_name_H-M   'P 1'
#
loop_
_entity.id
_entity.type
_entity.pdbx_description
1 polymer ?
#
loop_
_entity_poly.entity_id
_entity_poly.type
_entity_poly.pdbx_seq_one_letter_code
_entity_poly.pdbx_strand_id
1 'polypeptide(L)'
;FSNSHQVLVSLMLSSQTRDQVTSAALQRLRAHGCTVDNIVNTDDDTLGQLIYPVGFWRTKVKYLKQTSVILQREFRGDIPNTVEGLVRLPGVGPKMAHLAMDTAWHQVSDIGRYGSYTVEVRSGAKNPEETRKALEDWLPRDLWSEICWLLVGFGQQVCLPVNPLCSVCLNQHSCPSAHQASPAKRPKAGSPRSPHSPKTSRVKLEPGSLGLGLSPPSSSSSATPVKEKSLATALSPPLLPRKRKSKAKTFST
;
A
#
# COMPACT_ATOMS: atom_id res chain seq x y z
N PHE A 1 8.02 11.46 -0.28
CA PHE A 1 7.81 11.63 1.18
C PHE A 1 8.61 12.83 1.63
N SER A 2 8.10 13.66 2.54
CA SER A 2 8.85 14.83 3.02
C SER A 2 9.71 14.53 4.25
N ASN A 3 9.59 13.33 4.83
CA ASN A 3 10.24 12.90 6.05
C ASN A 3 10.49 11.37 6.01
N SER A 4 11.71 10.95 6.36
CA SER A 4 12.19 9.56 6.47
C SER A 4 11.37 8.71 7.46
N HIS A 5 10.93 9.28 8.58
CA HIS A 5 10.02 8.63 9.52
C HIS A 5 8.71 8.20 8.83
N GLN A 6 8.14 9.06 7.98
CA GLN A 6 6.90 8.73 7.26
C GLN A 6 7.11 7.62 6.23
N VAL A 7 8.32 7.49 5.67
CA VAL A 7 8.69 6.36 4.81
C VAL A 7 8.61 5.06 5.62
N LEU A 8 9.24 5.02 6.79
CA LEU A 8 9.23 3.84 7.65
C LEU A 8 7.81 3.47 8.09
N VAL A 9 7.02 4.44 8.55
CA VAL A 9 5.61 4.21 8.91
C VAL A 9 4.83 3.65 7.73
N SER A 10 5.02 4.19 6.52
CA SER A 10 4.37 3.67 5.31
C SER A 10 4.72 2.21 5.03
N LEU A 11 5.99 1.83 5.21
CA LEU A 11 6.46 0.45 4.99
C LEU A 11 5.92 -0.51 6.05
N MET A 12 5.90 -0.10 7.32
CA MET A 12 5.31 -0.90 8.40
C MET A 12 3.81 -1.13 8.17
N LEU A 13 3.09 -0.12 7.66
CA LEU A 13 1.67 -0.24 7.34
C LEU A 13 1.38 -1.07 6.08
N SER A 14 2.27 -1.09 5.08
CA SER A 14 2.04 -1.79 3.81
C SER A 14 2.12 -3.31 3.92
N SER A 15 2.85 -3.85 4.91
CA SER A 15 2.96 -5.30 5.12
C SER A 15 1.57 -5.95 5.21
N GLN A 16 1.27 -6.87 4.30
CA GLN A 16 -0.02 -7.57 4.21
C GLN A 16 -1.24 -6.62 4.14
N THR A 17 -1.10 -5.48 3.47
CA THR A 17 -2.17 -4.50 3.27
C THR A 17 -2.11 -3.96 1.85
N ARG A 18 -3.27 -3.72 1.23
CA ARG A 18 -3.32 -3.17 -0.13
C ARG A 18 -2.85 -1.72 -0.15
N ASP A 19 -2.12 -1.35 -1.20
CA ASP A 19 -1.55 -0.01 -1.36
C ASP A 19 -2.57 1.12 -1.21
N GLN A 20 -3.80 0.95 -1.71
CA GLN A 20 -4.85 1.97 -1.56
C GLN A 20 -5.27 2.17 -0.09
N VAL A 21 -5.35 1.08 0.69
CA VAL A 21 -5.70 1.13 2.11
C VAL A 21 -4.56 1.75 2.91
N THR A 22 -3.31 1.37 2.61
CA THR A 22 -2.11 1.96 3.22
C THR A 22 -2.01 3.45 2.93
N SER A 23 -2.24 3.87 1.68
CA SER A 23 -2.21 5.28 1.29
C SER A 23 -3.26 6.12 2.03
N ALA A 24 -4.49 5.62 2.13
CA ALA A 24 -5.56 6.30 2.87
C ALA A 24 -5.26 6.41 4.37
N ALA A 25 -4.72 5.35 4.99
CA ALA A 25 -4.29 5.37 6.39
C ALA A 25 -3.16 6.39 6.62
N LEU A 26 -2.17 6.42 5.73
CA LEU A 26 -1.07 7.35 5.83
C LEU A 26 -1.51 8.80 5.62
N GLN A 27 -2.50 9.07 4.76
CA GLN A 27 -3.09 10.39 4.63
C GLN A 27 -3.71 10.88 5.95
N ARG A 28 -4.49 10.02 6.64
CA ARG A 28 -5.06 10.36 7.95
C ARG A 28 -3.98 10.58 9.01
N LEU A 29 -2.97 9.72 9.07
CA LEU A 29 -1.82 9.91 9.97
C LEU A 29 -1.07 11.21 9.70
N ARG A 30 -0.86 11.58 8.42
CA ARG A 30 -0.21 12.85 8.07
C ARG A 30 -1.04 14.05 8.51
N ALA A 31 -2.36 14.01 8.32
CA ALA A 31 -3.27 15.05 8.78
C ALA A 31 -3.26 15.18 10.32
N HIS A 32 -3.11 14.06 11.04
CA HIS A 32 -2.98 14.02 12.49
C HIS A 32 -1.58 14.44 13.01
N GLY A 33 -0.57 14.49 12.14
CA GLY A 33 0.82 14.79 12.51
C GLY A 33 1.67 13.52 12.62
N CYS A 34 2.17 13.00 11.50
CA CYS A 34 2.98 11.77 11.47
C CYS A 34 4.45 12.02 11.87
N THR A 35 4.67 12.55 13.07
CA THR A 35 6.00 12.74 13.69
C THR A 35 6.22 11.70 14.78
N VAL A 36 7.48 11.45 15.13
CA VAL A 36 7.85 10.49 16.20
C VAL A 36 7.16 10.88 17.52
N ASP A 37 7.30 12.12 17.95
CA ASP A 37 6.73 12.60 19.21
C ASP A 37 5.20 12.48 19.25
N ASN A 38 4.52 12.82 18.15
CA ASN A 38 3.07 12.74 18.10
C ASN A 38 2.57 11.29 18.10
N ILE A 39 3.25 10.37 17.41
CA ILE A 39 2.89 8.94 17.45
C ILE A 39 3.08 8.37 18.86
N VAL A 40 4.16 8.72 19.56
CA VAL A 40 4.39 8.27 20.94
C VAL A 40 3.27 8.74 21.87
N ASN A 41 2.85 10.00 21.73
CA ASN A 41 1.85 10.64 22.59
C ASN A 41 0.40 10.31 22.21
N THR A 42 0.13 9.76 21.03
CA THR A 42 -1.21 9.33 20.63
C THR A 42 -1.57 8.02 21.33
N ASP A 43 -2.75 7.93 21.91
CA ASP A 43 -3.25 6.70 22.53
C ASP A 43 -3.49 5.59 21.49
N ASP A 44 -3.46 4.34 21.94
CA ASP A 44 -3.50 3.17 21.05
C ASP A 44 -4.82 3.07 20.28
N ASP A 45 -5.93 3.49 20.88
CA ASP A 45 -7.25 3.43 20.26
C ASP A 45 -7.40 4.48 19.16
N THR A 46 -7.01 5.73 19.42
CA THR A 46 -6.96 6.79 18.41
C THR A 46 -6.02 6.42 17.27
N LEU A 47 -4.81 5.93 17.58
CA LEU A 47 -3.85 5.52 16.54
C LEU A 47 -4.41 4.36 15.71
N GLY A 48 -5.11 3.43 16.36
CA GLY A 48 -5.82 2.34 15.72
C GLY A 48 -6.89 2.80 14.75
N GLN A 49 -7.75 3.74 15.16
CA GLN A 49 -8.78 4.35 14.32
C GLN A 49 -8.18 5.06 13.11
N LEU A 50 -7.06 5.77 13.29
CA LEU A 50 -6.36 6.45 12.20
C LEU A 50 -5.86 5.48 11.14
N ILE A 51 -5.37 4.30 11.53
CA ILE A 51 -4.82 3.32 10.57
C ILE A 51 -5.83 2.26 10.11
N TYR A 52 -7.01 2.14 10.71
CA TYR A 52 -8.03 1.19 10.25
C TYR A 52 -8.51 1.51 8.81
N PRO A 53 -8.71 0.54 7.90
CA PRO A 53 -8.70 -0.92 8.08
C PRO A 53 -7.40 -1.60 7.64
N VAL A 54 -6.23 -1.04 7.98
CA VAL A 54 -4.95 -1.70 7.73
C VAL A 54 -4.94 -3.12 8.35
N GLY A 55 -4.41 -4.10 7.63
CA GLY A 55 -4.30 -5.48 8.11
C GLY A 55 -3.44 -5.56 9.36
N PHE A 56 -3.86 -6.34 10.36
CA PHE A 56 -3.17 -6.47 11.65
C PHE A 56 -2.92 -5.15 12.38
N TRP A 57 -3.84 -4.18 12.24
CA TRP A 57 -3.65 -2.83 12.77
C TRP A 57 -3.31 -2.79 14.27
N ARG A 58 -3.92 -3.67 15.10
CA ARG A 58 -3.63 -3.72 16.55
C ARG A 58 -2.15 -4.01 16.85
N THR A 59 -1.55 -4.95 16.12
CA THR A 59 -0.12 -5.26 16.25
C THR A 59 0.73 -4.12 15.70
N LYS A 60 0.31 -3.53 14.58
CA LYS A 60 1.03 -2.40 13.97
C LYS A 60 1.04 -1.15 14.86
N VAL A 61 -0.05 -0.86 15.59
CA VAL A 61 -0.08 0.20 16.61
C VAL A 61 1.06 0.00 17.63
N LYS A 62 1.18 -1.22 18.17
CA LYS A 62 2.24 -1.55 19.13
C LYS A 62 3.63 -1.32 18.53
N TYR A 63 3.87 -1.84 17.33
CA TYR A 63 5.17 -1.67 16.65
C TYR A 63 5.48 -0.22 16.31
N LEU A 64 4.50 0.57 15.86
CA LEU A 64 4.69 1.98 15.56
C LEU A 64 5.10 2.76 16.82
N LYS A 65 4.44 2.52 17.95
CA LYS A 65 4.78 3.18 19.22
C LYS A 65 6.14 2.75 19.75
N GLN A 66 6.42 1.45 19.79
CA GLN A 66 7.71 0.92 20.23
C GLN A 66 8.86 1.45 19.36
N THR A 67 8.67 1.42 18.04
CA THR A 67 9.64 1.99 17.09
C THR A 67 9.84 3.47 17.37
N SER A 68 8.77 4.26 17.48
CA SER A 68 8.86 5.69 17.73
C SER A 68 9.60 6.01 19.05
N VAL A 69 9.38 5.24 20.11
CA VAL A 69 10.15 5.36 21.36
C VAL A 69 11.65 5.10 21.14
N ILE A 70 12.02 4.06 20.40
CA ILE A 70 13.42 3.78 20.07
C ILE A 70 14.02 4.93 19.25
N LEU A 71 13.31 5.42 18.23
CA LEU A 71 13.78 6.52 17.39
C LEU A 71 14.00 7.80 18.18
N GLN A 72 13.09 8.12 19.11
CA GLN A 72 13.22 9.28 19.98
C GLN A 72 14.47 9.19 20.87
N ARG A 73 14.73 8.01 21.46
CA ARG A 73 15.83 7.80 22.42
C ARG A 73 17.20 7.64 21.77
N GLU A 74 17.29 6.89 20.68
CA GLU A 74 18.57 6.45 20.10
C GLU A 74 18.92 7.20 18.81
N PHE A 75 17.92 7.70 18.07
CA PHE A 75 18.10 8.26 16.72
C PHE A 75 17.62 9.71 16.60
N ARG A 76 17.40 10.41 17.72
CA ARG A 76 16.98 11.84 17.76
C ARG A 76 15.73 12.12 16.92
N GLY A 77 14.80 11.15 16.86
CA GLY A 77 13.54 11.26 16.12
C GLY A 77 13.66 10.99 14.61
N ASP A 78 14.81 10.55 14.11
CA ASP A 78 15.00 10.07 12.74
C ASP A 78 15.11 8.53 12.69
N ILE A 79 15.12 7.94 11.49
CA ILE A 79 15.31 6.50 11.30
C ILE A 79 16.81 6.15 11.15
N PRO A 80 17.24 4.93 11.47
CA PRO A 80 18.61 4.48 11.21
C PRO A 80 18.96 4.57 9.71
N ASN A 81 20.22 4.86 9.42
CA ASN A 81 20.79 4.93 8.06
C ASN A 81 21.61 3.69 7.69
N THR A 82 21.36 2.57 8.36
CA THR A 82 21.96 1.26 8.06
C THR A 82 20.89 0.18 8.08
N VAL A 83 21.10 -0.89 7.31
CA VAL A 83 20.19 -2.04 7.26
C VAL A 83 20.11 -2.70 8.63
N GLU A 84 21.24 -2.90 9.30
CA GLU A 84 21.35 -3.51 10.62
C GLU A 84 20.59 -2.70 11.67
N GLY A 85 20.68 -1.36 11.60
CA GLY A 85 19.95 -0.46 12.48
C GLY A 85 18.44 -0.57 12.28
N LEU A 86 17.98 -0.61 11.01
CA LEU A 86 16.56 -0.73 10.68
C LEU A 86 15.98 -2.09 11.11
N VAL A 87 16.70 -3.20 10.90
CA VAL A 87 16.25 -4.55 11.28
C VAL A 87 16.11 -4.72 12.80
N ARG A 88 16.80 -3.91 13.61
CA ARG A 88 16.62 -3.90 15.07
C ARG A 88 15.29 -3.29 15.51
N LEU A 89 14.59 -2.57 14.63
CA LEU A 89 13.30 -1.97 14.96
C LEU A 89 12.19 -3.03 14.95
N PRO A 90 11.23 -2.98 15.90
CA PRO A 90 10.19 -3.97 16.01
C PRO A 90 9.27 -3.95 14.78
N GLY A 91 9.06 -5.12 14.18
CA GLY A 91 8.24 -5.27 12.97
C GLY A 91 8.95 -4.94 11.66
N VAL A 92 10.26 -4.60 11.69
CA VAL A 92 11.06 -4.34 10.49
C VAL A 92 11.95 -5.55 10.20
N GLY A 93 11.67 -6.23 9.09
CA GLY A 93 12.51 -7.33 8.60
C GLY A 93 13.55 -6.87 7.56
N PRO A 94 14.51 -7.74 7.15
CA PRO A 94 15.58 -7.41 6.21
C PRO A 94 15.08 -6.76 4.91
N LYS A 95 14.05 -7.33 4.28
CA LYS A 95 13.44 -6.77 3.07
C LYS A 95 12.89 -5.36 3.30
N MET A 96 12.24 -5.12 4.43
CA MET A 96 11.70 -3.80 4.75
C MET A 96 12.82 -2.79 5.00
N ALA A 97 13.92 -3.21 5.65
CA ALA A 97 15.09 -2.38 5.86
C ALA A 97 15.74 -1.94 4.55
N HIS A 98 15.96 -2.86 3.60
CA HIS A 98 16.47 -2.51 2.27
C HIS A 98 15.55 -1.53 1.53
N LEU A 99 14.22 -1.71 1.62
CA LEU A 99 13.25 -0.79 1.03
C LEU A 99 13.30 0.61 1.66
N ALA A 100 13.51 0.68 2.98
CA ALA A 100 13.67 1.94 3.69
C ALA A 100 14.98 2.63 3.28
N MET A 101 16.09 1.89 3.13
CA MET A 101 17.37 2.42 2.63
C MET A 101 17.24 3.04 1.23
N ASP A 102 16.59 2.33 0.30
CA ASP A 102 16.33 2.82 -1.05
C ASP A 102 15.41 4.05 -1.06
N THR A 103 14.32 4.01 -0.28
CA THR A 103 13.28 5.05 -0.35
C THR A 103 13.61 6.32 0.47
N ALA A 104 14.27 6.17 1.62
CA ALA A 104 14.59 7.28 2.52
C ALA A 104 15.99 7.84 2.31
N TRP A 105 16.97 6.97 2.00
CA TRP A 105 18.37 7.35 1.87
C TRP A 105 18.89 7.31 0.43
N HIS A 106 18.07 6.89 -0.53
CA HIS A 106 18.47 6.69 -1.93
C HIS A 106 19.67 5.72 -2.07
N GLN A 107 19.77 4.77 -1.15
CA GLN A 107 20.83 3.76 -1.12
C GLN A 107 20.28 2.40 -1.53
N VAL A 108 20.54 2.03 -2.78
CA VAL A 108 20.15 0.74 -3.34
C VAL A 108 21.08 -0.34 -2.80
N SER A 109 20.63 -0.97 -1.73
CA SER A 109 21.38 -2.01 -1.04
C SER A 109 21.06 -3.42 -1.55
N ASP A 110 19.93 -3.60 -2.25
CA ASP A 110 19.45 -4.91 -2.70
C ASP A 110 18.41 -4.77 -3.84
N ILE A 111 18.35 -5.79 -4.71
CA ILE A 111 17.33 -5.95 -5.77
C ILE A 111 16.13 -6.81 -5.32
N GLY A 112 16.17 -7.37 -4.09
CA GLY A 112 15.19 -8.29 -3.49
C GLY A 112 13.76 -7.77 -3.31
N ARG A 113 13.42 -6.62 -3.90
CA ARG A 113 12.04 -6.13 -4.04
C ARG A 113 11.17 -7.13 -4.87
N TYR A 114 11.74 -8.14 -5.54
CA TYR A 114 11.01 -9.14 -6.36
C TYR A 114 10.95 -10.55 -5.78
N GLY A 115 9.73 -11.03 -5.56
CA GLY A 115 9.41 -12.43 -5.85
C GLY A 115 9.00 -12.50 -7.32
N SER A 116 9.95 -12.52 -8.25
CA SER A 116 9.61 -12.78 -9.65
C SER A 116 9.70 -14.29 -9.86
N TYR A 117 8.54 -14.93 -9.86
CA TYR A 117 8.39 -16.34 -10.28
C TYR A 117 9.08 -16.59 -11.64
N THR A 118 9.13 -15.57 -12.50
CA THR A 118 9.80 -15.62 -13.81
C THR A 118 11.31 -15.80 -13.73
N VAL A 119 11.99 -15.22 -12.74
CA VAL A 119 13.44 -15.40 -12.56
C VAL A 119 13.73 -16.71 -11.87
N GLU A 120 12.95 -17.08 -10.85
CA GLU A 120 13.06 -18.38 -10.18
C GLU A 120 13.01 -19.54 -11.18
N VAL A 121 12.07 -19.48 -12.13
CA VAL A 121 11.92 -20.49 -13.18
C VAL A 121 13.08 -20.48 -14.20
N ARG A 122 13.71 -19.33 -14.48
CA ARG A 122 14.85 -19.26 -15.42
C ARG A 122 16.20 -19.59 -14.79
N SER A 123 16.42 -19.20 -13.53
CA SER A 123 17.67 -19.46 -12.81
C SER A 123 17.70 -20.83 -12.13
N GLY A 124 16.54 -21.46 -11.92
CA GLY A 124 16.43 -22.70 -11.15
C GLY A 124 16.62 -22.49 -9.64
N ALA A 125 16.55 -21.24 -9.16
CA ALA A 125 16.64 -20.91 -7.75
C ALA A 125 15.51 -21.57 -6.95
N LYS A 126 15.81 -22.04 -5.74
CA LYS A 126 14.87 -22.80 -4.90
C LYS A 126 14.36 -21.99 -3.70
N ASN A 127 14.99 -20.86 -3.42
CA ASN A 127 14.59 -19.98 -2.34
C ASN A 127 14.74 -18.50 -2.73
N PRO A 128 14.07 -17.58 -2.01
CA PRO A 128 14.09 -16.15 -2.33
C PRO A 128 15.50 -15.53 -2.34
N GLU A 129 16.41 -16.01 -1.48
CA GLU A 129 17.79 -15.51 -1.42
C GLU A 129 18.63 -15.92 -2.62
N GLU A 130 18.46 -17.14 -3.12
CA GLU A 130 19.06 -17.60 -4.37
C GLU A 130 18.53 -16.81 -5.57
N THR A 131 17.21 -16.58 -5.62
CA THR A 131 16.60 -15.75 -6.67
C THR A 131 17.15 -14.33 -6.65
N ARG A 132 17.35 -13.75 -5.45
CA ARG A 132 17.95 -12.43 -5.25
C ARG A 132 19.38 -12.37 -5.80
N LYS A 133 20.25 -13.31 -5.40
CA LYS A 133 21.64 -13.36 -5.90
C LYS A 133 21.72 -13.54 -7.41
N ALA A 134 20.91 -14.43 -7.97
CA ALA A 134 20.86 -14.63 -9.42
C ALA A 134 20.42 -13.37 -10.17
N LEU A 135 19.53 -12.57 -9.59
CA LEU A 135 19.14 -11.27 -10.12
C LEU A 135 20.27 -10.23 -10.03
N GLU A 136 20.98 -10.18 -8.90
CA GLU A 136 22.11 -9.27 -8.69
C GLU A 136 23.25 -9.54 -9.67
N ASP A 137 23.52 -10.82 -9.96
CA ASP A 137 24.55 -11.23 -10.92
C ASP A 137 24.17 -10.93 -12.38
N TRP A 138 22.87 -10.99 -12.70
CA TRP A 138 22.38 -10.82 -14.07
C TRP A 138 22.14 -9.35 -14.47
N LEU A 139 21.73 -8.51 -13.53
CA LEU A 139 21.30 -7.14 -13.81
C LEU A 139 22.37 -6.10 -13.45
N PRO A 140 22.59 -5.08 -14.30
CA PRO A 140 23.55 -4.01 -13.99
C PRO A 140 23.08 -3.19 -12.79
N ARG A 141 23.99 -3.00 -11.81
CA ARG A 141 23.71 -2.36 -10.52
C ARG A 141 23.05 -0.98 -10.64
N ASP A 142 23.47 -0.20 -11.63
CA ASP A 142 22.97 1.17 -11.82
C ASP A 142 21.48 1.21 -12.23
N LEU A 143 20.93 0.11 -12.77
CA LEU A 143 19.54 0.01 -13.17
C LEU A 143 18.64 -0.65 -12.11
N TRP A 144 19.20 -1.09 -10.98
CA TRP A 144 18.45 -1.87 -10.00
C TRP A 144 17.19 -1.13 -9.51
N SER A 145 17.27 0.15 -9.13
CA SER A 145 16.08 0.90 -8.70
C SER A 145 15.02 1.01 -9.79
N GLU A 146 15.40 1.26 -11.04
CA GLU A 146 14.43 1.43 -12.13
C GLU A 146 13.76 0.10 -12.47
N ILE A 147 14.57 -0.94 -12.70
CA ILE A 147 14.09 -2.31 -12.95
C ILE A 147 13.20 -2.75 -11.80
N CYS A 148 13.56 -2.36 -10.57
CA CYS A 148 12.73 -2.62 -9.43
C CYS A 148 11.30 -2.10 -9.64
N TRP A 149 11.13 -0.80 -9.86
CA TRP A 149 9.80 -0.23 -10.03
C TRP A 149 9.02 -0.84 -11.20
N LEU A 150 9.71 -1.12 -12.31
CA LEU A 150 9.13 -1.76 -13.49
C LEU A 150 8.59 -3.17 -13.18
N LEU A 151 9.37 -4.00 -12.49
CA LEU A 151 8.97 -5.36 -12.16
C LEU A 151 7.81 -5.39 -11.14
N VAL A 152 7.75 -4.44 -10.18
CA VAL A 152 6.59 -4.33 -9.27
C VAL A 152 5.34 -4.00 -10.07
N GLY A 153 5.41 -2.97 -10.92
CA GLY A 153 4.29 -2.57 -11.76
C GLY A 153 3.83 -3.70 -12.68
N PHE A 154 4.78 -4.43 -13.28
CA PHE A 154 4.50 -5.58 -14.12
C PHE A 154 3.77 -6.70 -13.37
N GLY A 155 4.21 -7.04 -12.15
CA GLY A 155 3.54 -8.05 -11.31
C GLY A 155 2.15 -7.62 -10.81
N GLN A 156 1.94 -6.31 -10.60
CA GLN A 156 0.65 -5.77 -10.17
C GLN A 156 -0.38 -5.65 -11.31
N GLN A 157 0.08 -5.49 -12.55
CA GLN A 157 -0.80 -5.18 -13.69
C GLN A 157 -0.93 -6.33 -14.69
N VAL A 158 0.12 -7.12 -14.92
CA VAL A 158 0.18 -8.14 -15.98
C VAL A 158 0.45 -9.54 -15.42
N CYS A 159 1.59 -9.75 -14.77
CA CYS A 159 2.00 -11.05 -14.24
C CYS A 159 1.43 -11.29 -12.84
N LEU A 160 0.10 -11.32 -12.76
CA LEU A 160 -0.65 -11.43 -11.51
C LEU A 160 -0.39 -12.78 -10.79
N PRO A 161 -0.37 -12.82 -9.45
CA PRO A 161 -0.21 -14.07 -8.69
C PRO A 161 -1.30 -15.11 -8.95
N VAL A 162 -2.51 -14.65 -9.31
CA VAL A 162 -3.65 -15.50 -9.67
C VAL A 162 -4.15 -15.05 -11.03
N ASN A 163 -4.25 -15.99 -11.98
CA ASN A 163 -4.68 -15.75 -13.36
C ASN A 163 -3.87 -14.63 -14.06
N PRO A 164 -2.57 -14.82 -14.30
CA PRO A 164 -1.74 -13.85 -15.01
C PRO A 164 -2.27 -13.57 -16.42
N LEU A 165 -2.11 -12.34 -16.88
CA LEU A 165 -2.58 -11.86 -18.19
C LEU A 165 -1.55 -12.15 -19.30
N CYS A 166 -1.08 -13.40 -19.40
CA CYS A 166 -0.12 -13.85 -20.40
C CYS A 166 -0.52 -13.53 -21.85
N SER A 167 -1.82 -13.50 -22.18
CA SER A 167 -2.30 -13.21 -23.55
C SER A 167 -2.03 -11.78 -24.02
N VAL A 168 -1.78 -10.85 -23.09
CA VAL A 168 -1.40 -9.45 -23.39
C VAL A 168 0.03 -9.13 -22.95
N CYS A 169 0.78 -10.15 -22.50
CA CYS A 169 2.14 -9.99 -22.02
C CYS A 169 3.12 -9.97 -23.20
N LEU A 170 3.95 -8.93 -23.30
CA LEU A 170 4.97 -8.80 -24.34
C LEU A 170 6.00 -9.96 -24.32
N ASN A 171 6.17 -10.62 -23.17
CA ASN A 171 7.09 -11.73 -22.98
C ASN A 171 6.45 -13.10 -23.21
N GLN A 172 5.20 -13.20 -23.67
CA GLN A 172 4.46 -14.46 -23.76
C GLN A 172 5.23 -15.57 -24.49
N HIS A 173 5.85 -15.24 -25.63
CA HIS A 173 6.53 -16.23 -26.49
C HIS A 173 7.89 -16.69 -25.94
N SER A 174 8.51 -15.93 -25.04
CA SER A 174 9.83 -16.25 -24.47
C SER A 174 9.76 -16.64 -22.98
N CYS A 175 8.58 -16.53 -22.35
CA CYS A 175 8.39 -16.80 -20.94
C CYS A 175 8.11 -18.30 -20.70
N PRO A 176 8.97 -19.01 -19.94
CA PRO A 176 8.76 -20.43 -19.64
C PRO A 176 7.51 -20.69 -18.78
N SER A 177 7.00 -19.67 -18.09
CA SER A 177 5.81 -19.76 -17.22
C SER A 177 4.52 -19.25 -17.90
N ALA A 178 4.53 -19.01 -19.21
CA ALA A 178 3.36 -18.48 -19.92
C ALA A 178 2.19 -19.48 -19.91
N HIS A 179 1.01 -19.03 -19.48
CA HIS A 179 -0.21 -19.82 -19.54
C HIS A 179 -0.89 -19.65 -20.91
N GLN A 180 -1.07 -20.76 -21.63
CA GLN A 180 -1.71 -20.75 -22.96
C GLN A 180 -3.18 -20.33 -22.91
N ALA A 181 -3.91 -20.69 -21.84
CA ALA A 181 -5.31 -20.32 -21.61
C ALA A 181 -5.44 -19.11 -20.66
N SER A 182 -4.78 -18.00 -20.99
CA SER A 182 -4.77 -16.80 -20.16
C SER A 182 -5.92 -15.83 -20.50
N PRO A 183 -6.59 -15.23 -19.50
CA PRO A 183 -7.64 -14.24 -19.75
C PRO A 183 -7.07 -12.96 -20.38
N ALA A 184 -7.79 -12.39 -21.36
CA ALA A 184 -7.39 -11.15 -22.04
C ALA A 184 -7.60 -9.88 -21.21
N LYS A 185 -8.36 -9.96 -20.11
CA LYS A 185 -8.67 -8.82 -19.23
C LYS A 185 -8.68 -9.28 -17.77
N ARG A 186 -8.30 -8.37 -16.88
CA ARG A 186 -8.43 -8.59 -15.44
C ARG A 186 -9.91 -8.78 -15.07
N PRO A 187 -10.28 -9.82 -14.31
CA PRO A 187 -11.62 -9.93 -13.77
C PRO A 187 -11.95 -8.68 -12.95
N LYS A 188 -13.12 -8.05 -13.17
CA LYS A 188 -13.57 -6.94 -12.33
C LYS A 188 -13.62 -7.42 -10.88
N ALA A 189 -13.03 -6.66 -9.96
CA ALA A 189 -13.13 -6.97 -8.54
C ALA A 189 -14.62 -7.09 -8.16
N GLY A 190 -15.02 -8.23 -7.63
CA GLY A 190 -16.42 -8.53 -7.35
C GLY A 190 -17.03 -7.50 -6.39
N SER A 191 -18.21 -6.99 -6.75
CA SER A 191 -19.21 -6.49 -5.81
C SER A 191 -19.39 -7.50 -4.66
N PRO A 192 -19.69 -7.07 -3.41
CA PRO A 192 -19.93 -8.01 -2.31
C PRO A 192 -20.96 -9.05 -2.75
N ARG A 193 -20.59 -10.33 -2.73
CA ARG A 193 -21.55 -11.41 -2.94
C ARG A 193 -22.48 -11.41 -1.73
N SER A 194 -23.74 -11.04 -1.94
CA SER A 194 -24.82 -11.34 -1.01
C SER A 194 -24.92 -12.86 -0.86
N PRO A 195 -24.98 -13.41 0.36
CA PRO A 195 -25.14 -14.84 0.56
C PRO A 195 -26.59 -15.24 0.23
N HIS A 196 -26.71 -16.35 -0.51
CA HIS A 196 -27.91 -17.16 -0.75
C HIS A 196 -29.02 -16.60 -1.65
N SER A 197 -29.14 -17.20 -2.84
CA SER A 197 -30.43 -17.49 -3.47
C SER A 197 -30.66 -19.00 -3.38
N PRO A 198 -31.70 -19.49 -2.67
CA PRO A 198 -32.01 -20.92 -2.63
C PRO A 198 -32.47 -21.42 -3.99
N LYS A 199 -32.12 -22.68 -4.29
CA LYS A 199 -32.55 -23.42 -5.48
C LYS A 199 -34.08 -23.42 -5.56
N THR A 200 -34.63 -22.97 -6.68
CA THR A 200 -36.05 -23.09 -7.01
C THR A 200 -36.39 -24.57 -7.24
N SER A 201 -37.01 -25.22 -6.25
CA SER A 201 -37.79 -26.43 -6.46
C SER A 201 -39.18 -26.03 -6.96
N ARG A 202 -39.56 -26.64 -8.07
CA ARG A 202 -40.82 -26.45 -8.78
C ARG A 202 -41.93 -27.14 -7.99
N VAL A 203 -42.88 -26.38 -7.44
CA VAL A 203 -44.16 -26.94 -6.97
C VAL A 203 -45.33 -26.12 -7.53
N LYS A 204 -46.27 -26.88 -8.06
CA LYS A 204 -47.46 -26.55 -8.83
C LYS A 204 -48.50 -25.83 -7.95
N LEU A 205 -49.02 -24.70 -8.41
CA LEU A 205 -50.18 -24.00 -7.83
C LEU A 205 -51.47 -24.69 -8.28
N GLU A 206 -52.45 -24.79 -7.37
CA GLU A 206 -53.88 -24.73 -7.65
C GLU A 206 -54.60 -24.09 -6.43
N PRO A 207 -55.79 -23.49 -6.61
CA PRO A 207 -56.27 -22.33 -5.85
C PRO A 207 -57.33 -22.64 -4.78
N GLY A 208 -57.49 -21.74 -3.81
CA GLY A 208 -58.68 -21.77 -2.94
C GLY A 208 -58.69 -20.82 -1.74
N SER A 209 -59.56 -19.80 -1.84
CA SER A 209 -60.52 -19.39 -0.80
C SER A 209 -60.09 -18.55 0.43
N LEU A 210 -60.66 -17.33 0.43
CA LEU A 210 -61.34 -16.61 1.53
C LEU A 210 -60.51 -15.94 2.66
N GLY A 211 -60.81 -14.65 2.84
CA GLY A 211 -61.03 -14.07 4.16
C GLY A 211 -60.26 -12.80 4.51
N LEU A 212 -60.95 -11.65 4.44
CA LEU A 212 -61.07 -10.59 5.47
C LEU A 212 -59.79 -10.24 6.29
N GLY A 213 -59.30 -9.01 6.40
CA GLY A 213 -59.84 -7.67 6.21
C GLY A 213 -58.97 -6.67 6.97
N LEU A 214 -59.40 -5.40 6.94
CA LEU A 214 -58.98 -4.25 7.76
C LEU A 214 -57.81 -3.37 7.25
N SER A 215 -58.23 -2.18 6.81
CA SER A 215 -57.44 -0.96 6.59
C SER A 215 -57.35 -0.14 7.91
N PRO A 216 -56.80 1.11 7.94
CA PRO A 216 -55.57 1.45 8.66
C PRO A 216 -55.83 2.45 9.80
N PRO A 217 -54.78 3.09 10.34
CA PRO A 217 -54.85 4.55 10.38
C PRO A 217 -53.59 5.29 9.92
N SER A 218 -53.89 6.50 9.47
CA SER A 218 -53.12 7.63 9.00
C SER A 218 -52.21 8.31 10.04
N SER A 219 -51.26 9.08 9.51
CA SER A 219 -50.97 10.51 9.79
C SER A 219 -49.47 10.76 10.01
N SER A 220 -48.83 11.40 9.01
CA SER A 220 -48.46 12.82 8.97
C SER A 220 -47.14 13.14 9.70
N SER A 221 -46.10 13.46 8.94
CA SER A 221 -45.11 14.44 9.38
C SER A 221 -44.66 15.30 8.19
N SER A 222 -44.61 16.58 8.49
CA SER A 222 -44.49 17.73 7.63
C SER A 222 -43.04 18.04 7.26
N ALA A 223 -42.89 18.60 6.06
CA ALA A 223 -41.69 19.28 5.58
C ALA A 223 -41.44 20.59 6.35
N THR A 224 -40.18 21.01 6.49
CA THR A 224 -39.60 22.24 5.91
C THR A 224 -38.19 22.55 6.48
N PRO A 225 -37.38 23.39 5.80
CA PRO A 225 -35.93 23.21 5.63
C PRO A 225 -35.08 24.22 6.40
N VAL A 226 -33.76 23.97 6.51
CA VAL A 226 -32.81 24.97 7.05
C VAL A 226 -31.63 25.20 6.10
N LYS A 227 -31.72 26.37 5.45
CA LYS A 227 -30.71 27.39 5.09
C LYS A 227 -29.26 26.97 4.82
N GLU A 228 -28.95 27.10 3.54
CA GLU A 228 -27.68 27.47 2.91
C GLU A 228 -27.17 28.85 3.41
N LYS A 229 -25.88 28.94 3.76
CA LYS A 229 -25.12 30.19 3.86
C LYS A 229 -23.74 30.01 3.25
N SER A 230 -23.58 30.64 2.10
CA SER A 230 -22.31 30.96 1.45
C SER A 230 -21.64 32.14 2.17
N LEU A 231 -20.33 32.06 2.39
CA LEU A 231 -19.47 33.24 2.39
C LEU A 231 -18.02 32.83 2.07
N ALA A 232 -17.49 33.42 1.00
CA ALA A 232 -16.10 33.35 0.58
C ALA A 232 -15.18 34.14 1.51
N THR A 233 -13.88 33.81 1.54
CA THR A 233 -12.78 34.70 1.09
C THR A 233 -11.39 34.10 1.37
N ALA A 234 -10.53 34.30 0.37
CA ALA A 234 -9.09 34.17 0.21
C ALA A 234 -8.17 34.08 1.46
N LEU A 235 -7.04 33.37 1.30
CA LEU A 235 -5.70 33.98 1.12
C LEU A 235 -4.62 32.89 1.00
N SER A 236 -3.88 32.93 -0.12
CA SER A 236 -2.67 32.14 -0.34
C SER A 236 -1.47 32.73 0.40
N PRO A 237 -0.57 31.91 0.98
CA PRO A 237 0.74 32.40 1.43
C PRO A 237 1.80 32.36 0.31
N PRO A 238 2.81 33.26 0.37
CA PRO A 238 3.67 33.61 -0.75
C PRO A 238 4.85 32.65 -0.99
N LEU A 239 5.31 32.68 -2.25
CA LEU A 239 6.47 31.97 -2.80
C LEU A 239 7.78 32.48 -2.18
N LEU A 240 8.60 31.57 -1.67
CA LEU A 240 9.99 31.85 -1.27
C LEU A 240 10.94 31.79 -2.49
N PRO A 241 11.96 32.67 -2.56
CA PRO A 241 12.82 32.80 -3.73
C PRO A 241 13.89 31.69 -3.85
N ARG A 242 14.07 31.22 -5.09
CA ARG A 242 15.15 30.29 -5.54
C ARG A 242 16.54 30.90 -5.28
N LYS A 243 17.36 30.24 -4.46
CA LYS A 243 18.81 30.54 -4.37
C LYS A 243 19.50 30.16 -5.69
N ARG A 244 20.22 31.14 -6.27
CA ARG A 244 21.07 31.01 -7.45
C ARG A 244 22.27 30.09 -7.18
N LYS A 245 22.57 29.22 -8.14
CA LYS A 245 23.83 28.45 -8.23
C LYS A 245 25.01 29.42 -8.43
N SER A 246 25.97 29.44 -7.50
CA SER A 246 27.28 30.04 -7.71
C SER A 246 28.22 29.02 -8.35
N LYS A 247 28.73 29.36 -9.54
CA LYS A 247 29.82 28.69 -10.24
C LYS A 247 31.12 28.90 -9.43
N ALA A 248 31.80 27.83 -9.05
CA ALA A 248 33.22 27.89 -8.74
C ALA A 248 34.01 27.44 -9.97
N LYS A 249 34.88 28.33 -10.45
CA LYS A 249 35.86 28.15 -11.52
C LYS A 249 37.22 27.92 -10.86
N THR A 250 38.04 27.06 -11.49
CA THR A 250 39.52 27.01 -11.52
C THR A 250 40.24 26.63 -10.21
N PHE A 251 41.25 25.77 -10.18
CA PHE A 251 42.47 25.78 -11.00
C PHE A 251 43.10 24.37 -11.16
N SER A 252 43.74 24.16 -12.32
CA SER A 252 44.83 23.20 -12.54
C SER A 252 46.12 23.67 -11.86
N THR A 253 46.82 22.73 -11.26
CA THR A 253 48.28 22.48 -11.39
C THR A 253 48.53 21.04 -10.96
#